data_AF-X1DZL9-F1
#
_entry.id   AF-X1DZL9-F1
#
_cell.length_a   1.000
_cell.length_b   1.000
_cell.length_c   1.000
_cell.angle_alpha   90.00
_cell.angle_beta   90.00
_cell.angle_gamma   90.00
#
_symmetry.space_group_name_H-M   'P 1'
#
loop_
_entity.id
_entity.type
_entity.pdbx_description
1 polymer ?
#
loop_
_entity_poly.entity_id
_entity_poly.type
_entity_poly.pdbx_seq_one_letter_code
_entity_poly.pdbx_strand_id
1 'polypeptide(L)'
;MRAIKNVLFNKEVEFSDWIGNNLNKLDSFVDSPLKIIGTEKLIDGKIVDILAEDGERKLVAIENQFGVSDPKHLGQLLSYC
;
A
#
# COMPACT_ATOMS: atom_id res chain seq x y z
N MET A 1 -1.88 -29.54 8.95
CA MET A 1 -2.59 -28.59 8.09
C MET A 1 -1.64 -27.48 7.69
N ARG A 2 -1.17 -27.45 6.44
CA ARG A 2 -0.55 -26.23 5.91
C ARG A 2 -1.68 -25.21 5.81
N ALA A 3 -1.66 -24.17 6.64
CA ALA A 3 -2.60 -23.08 6.53
C ALA A 3 -2.51 -22.53 5.09
N ILE A 4 -3.65 -22.16 4.51
CA ILE A 4 -3.79 -21.50 3.20
C ILE A 4 -2.94 -20.20 3.10
N LYS A 5 -2.30 -19.79 4.21
CA LYS A 5 -1.36 -18.66 4.33
C LYS A 5 -0.08 -18.76 3.48
N ASN A 6 0.22 -19.89 2.82
CA ASN A 6 1.47 -20.07 2.04
C ASN A 6 1.29 -20.12 0.51
N VAL A 7 0.30 -19.44 -0.08
CA VAL A 7 0.02 -19.66 -1.52
C VAL A 7 0.05 -18.42 -2.42
N LEU A 8 0.00 -17.19 -1.90
CA LEU A 8 0.05 -15.98 -2.77
C LEU A 8 1.30 -15.10 -2.61
N PHE A 9 1.75 -14.81 -1.39
CA PHE A 9 2.90 -13.93 -1.14
C PHE A 9 3.85 -14.56 -0.12
N ASN A 10 5.13 -14.55 -0.45
CA ASN A 10 6.22 -14.98 0.43
C ASN A 10 6.98 -13.79 1.05
N LYS A 11 6.85 -12.60 0.44
CA LYS A 11 7.51 -11.36 0.87
C LYS A 11 6.54 -10.19 0.88
N GLU A 12 6.78 -9.20 1.73
CA GLU A 12 5.96 -7.99 1.83
C GLU A 12 5.91 -7.23 0.50
N VAL A 13 7.04 -7.13 -0.22
CA VAL A 13 7.08 -6.48 -1.55
C VAL A 13 6.16 -7.15 -2.58
N GLU A 14 5.99 -8.48 -2.52
CA GLU A 14 5.09 -9.19 -3.44
C GLU A 14 3.62 -8.83 -3.15
N PHE A 15 3.31 -8.52 -1.88
CA PHE A 15 2.01 -8.02 -1.47
C PHE A 15 1.81 -6.56 -1.89
N SER A 16 2.80 -5.70 -1.70
CA SER A 16 2.78 -4.29 -2.16
C SER A 16 2.56 -4.21 -3.68
N ASP A 17 3.32 -5.00 -4.45
CA ASP A 17 3.18 -5.07 -5.91
C ASP A 17 1.81 -5.61 -6.33
N TRP A 18 1.26 -6.57 -5.60
CA TRP A 18 -0.07 -7.09 -5.91
C TRP A 18 -1.16 -6.05 -5.63
N ILE A 19 -1.10 -5.34 -4.50
CA ILE A 19 -2.05 -4.24 -4.23
C ILE A 19 -1.91 -3.18 -5.31
N GLY A 20 -0.68 -2.79 -5.67
CA GLY A 20 -0.43 -1.82 -6.73
C GLY A 20 -1.07 -2.19 -8.07
N ASN A 21 -0.97 -3.46 -8.47
CA ASN A 21 -1.61 -3.98 -9.69
C ASN A 21 -3.12 -4.21 -9.57
N ASN A 22 -3.68 -4.12 -8.37
CA ASN A 22 -5.09 -4.37 -8.08
C ASN A 22 -5.70 -3.19 -7.29
N LEU A 23 -5.22 -1.97 -7.52
CA LEU A 23 -5.58 -0.80 -6.72
C LEU A 23 -7.09 -0.52 -6.73
N ASN A 24 -7.76 -0.88 -7.83
CA ASN A 24 -9.21 -0.81 -7.99
C ASN A 24 -10.01 -1.64 -6.96
N LYS A 25 -9.38 -2.60 -6.27
CA LYS A 25 -10.01 -3.32 -5.16
C LYS A 25 -10.21 -2.45 -3.92
N LEU A 26 -9.53 -1.31 -3.85
CA LEU A 26 -9.67 -0.34 -2.78
C LEU A 26 -10.79 0.66 -3.05
N ASP A 27 -11.35 0.72 -4.28
CA ASP A 27 -12.30 1.75 -4.71
C ASP A 27 -13.55 1.85 -3.81
N SER A 28 -13.98 0.76 -3.16
CA SER A 28 -15.12 0.81 -2.22
C SER A 28 -14.81 1.42 -0.86
N PHE A 29 -13.53 1.67 -0.57
CA PHE A 29 -13.03 2.19 0.70
C PHE A 29 -12.50 3.63 0.58
N VAL A 30 -12.54 4.20 -0.61
CA VAL A 30 -12.05 5.55 -0.91
C VAL A 30 -13.11 6.32 -1.68
N ASP A 31 -13.12 7.64 -1.53
CA ASP A 31 -14.13 8.50 -2.16
C ASP A 31 -13.89 8.73 -3.66
N SER A 32 -12.69 8.42 -4.16
CA SER A 32 -12.35 8.53 -5.57
C SER A 32 -11.41 7.43 -6.04
N PRO A 33 -11.48 7.00 -7.33
CA PRO A 33 -10.59 5.99 -7.87
C PRO A 33 -9.13 6.43 -7.76
N LEU A 34 -8.27 5.49 -7.36
CA LEU A 34 -6.84 5.72 -7.26
C LEU A 34 -6.12 5.28 -8.54
N LYS A 35 -5.17 6.11 -8.99
CA LYS A 35 -4.27 5.79 -10.08
C LYS A 35 -2.87 5.56 -9.54
N ILE A 36 -2.32 4.38 -9.79
CA ILE A 36 -0.95 4.07 -9.35
C ILE A 36 0.10 4.97 -10.04
N ILE A 37 1.03 5.48 -9.24
CA ILE A 37 2.27 6.11 -9.69
C ILE A 37 3.43 5.10 -9.61
N GLY A 38 3.46 4.27 -8.56
CA GLY A 38 4.33 3.10 -8.47
C GLY A 38 4.43 2.55 -7.05
N THR A 39 5.15 1.43 -6.92
CA THR A 39 5.49 0.81 -5.63
C THR A 39 6.92 1.17 -5.20
N GLU A 40 7.19 1.09 -3.89
CA GLU A 40 8.51 1.30 -3.27
C GLU A 40 9.16 2.64 -3.69
N LYS A 41 8.41 3.74 -3.61
CA LYS A 41 8.86 5.06 -4.07
C LYS A 41 9.56 5.85 -2.97
N LEU A 42 10.73 6.39 -3.29
CA LEU A 42 11.46 7.31 -2.42
C LEU A 42 10.84 8.71 -2.50
N ILE A 43 10.30 9.20 -1.38
CA ILE A 43 9.78 10.57 -1.21
C ILE A 43 10.40 11.15 0.07
N ASP A 44 11.08 12.29 -0.05
CA ASP A 44 11.70 13.00 1.07
C ASP A 44 12.52 12.10 2.03
N GLY A 45 13.26 11.16 1.44
CA GLY A 45 14.14 10.23 2.17
C GLY A 45 13.44 9.02 2.79
N LYS A 46 12.14 8.83 2.55
CA LYS A 46 11.34 7.68 3.01
C LYS A 46 10.84 6.85 1.84
N ILE A 47 10.76 5.55 2.03
CA ILE A 47 10.21 4.63 1.03
C ILE A 47 8.73 4.44 1.36
N VAL A 48 7.87 4.85 0.43
CA VAL A 48 6.43 4.62 0.47
C VAL A 48 6.14 3.31 -0.27
N ASP A 49 5.42 2.38 0.37
CA ASP A 49 5.08 1.09 -0.22
C ASP A 49 4.36 1.25 -1.56
N ILE A 50 3.32 2.11 -1.60
CA ILE A 50 2.58 2.44 -2.83
C ILE A 50 2.27 3.94 -2.85
N LEU A 51 2.67 4.58 -3.96
CA LEU A 51 2.30 5.94 -4.28
C LEU A 51 1.23 5.94 -5.37
N ALA A 52 0.14 6.67 -5.13
CA ALA A 52 -0.97 6.84 -6.04
C ALA A 52 -1.41 8.31 -6.16
N GLU A 53 -2.31 8.57 -7.10
CA GLU A 53 -2.97 9.85 -7.32
C GLU A 53 -4.49 9.65 -7.27
N ASP A 54 -5.21 10.55 -6.58
CA ASP A 54 -6.68 10.53 -6.51
C ASP A 54 -7.35 11.25 -7.69
N GLY A 55 -8.68 11.29 -7.72
CA GLY A 55 -9.45 11.97 -8.77
C GLY A 55 -9.22 13.49 -8.87
N GLU A 56 -8.68 14.12 -7.83
CA GLU A 56 -8.36 15.55 -7.77
C GLU A 56 -6.87 15.85 -8.03
N ARG A 57 -6.10 14.85 -8.45
CA ARG A 57 -4.64 14.91 -8.64
C ARG A 57 -3.83 15.11 -7.36
N LYS A 58 -4.37 14.71 -6.22
CA LYS A 58 -3.63 14.72 -4.95
C LYS A 58 -2.85 13.42 -4.83
N LEU A 59 -1.63 13.52 -4.30
CA LEU A 59 -0.81 12.36 -3.98
C LEU A 59 -1.38 11.62 -2.78
N VAL A 60 -1.46 10.29 -2.89
CA VAL A 60 -1.91 9.38 -1.86
C VAL A 60 -0.78 8.39 -1.57
N ALA A 61 -0.29 8.42 -0.34
CA ALA A 61 0.62 7.40 0.18
C ALA A 61 -0.19 6.27 0.82
N ILE A 62 0.13 5.03 0.46
CA ILE A 62 -0.51 3.83 1.02
C ILE A 62 0.61 2.95 1.59
N GLU A 63 0.51 2.65 2.89
CA GLU A 63 1.42 1.78 3.62
C GLU A 63 0.67 0.48 3.94
N ASN A 64 1.07 -0.62 3.30
CA ASN A 64 0.35 -1.88 3.40
C ASN A 64 1.06 -2.84 4.35
N GLN A 65 0.29 -3.54 5.17
CA GLN A 65 0.86 -4.47 6.13
C GLN A 65 0.55 -5.93 5.76
N PHE A 66 1.60 -6.70 5.46
CA PHE A 66 1.49 -8.14 5.25
C PHE A 66 1.73 -8.89 6.58
N GLY A 67 0.67 -9.20 7.31
CA GLY A 67 0.79 -9.89 8.60
C GLY A 67 -0.17 -9.34 9.66
N VAL A 68 0.24 -9.40 10.92
CA VAL A 68 -0.54 -8.87 12.06
C VAL A 68 -0.28 -7.38 12.18
N SER A 69 -1.35 -6.58 12.22
CA SER A 69 -1.27 -5.12 12.40
C SER A 69 -0.47 -4.72 13.65
N ASP A 70 0.38 -3.69 13.54
CA ASP A 70 1.16 -3.19 14.69
C ASP A 70 1.19 -1.65 14.77
N PRO A 71 1.52 -1.08 15.95
CA PRO A 71 1.57 0.38 16.14
C PRO A 71 2.69 1.09 15.36
N LYS A 72 3.71 0.37 14.87
CA LYS A 72 4.83 0.96 14.14
C LYS A 72 4.38 1.44 12.75
N HIS A 73 3.56 0.64 12.07
CA HIS A 73 3.03 1.00 10.74
C HIS A 73 2.10 2.22 10.81
N LEU A 74 1.30 2.34 11.88
CA LEU A 74 0.51 3.55 12.13
C LEU A 74 1.39 4.81 12.28
N GLY A 75 2.56 4.67 12.91
CA GLY A 75 3.53 5.76 13.05
C GLY A 75 4.18 6.21 11.73
N GLN A 76 4.34 5.30 10.76
CA GLN A 76 4.85 5.65 9.42
C GLN A 76 3.87 6.55 8.67
N LEU A 77 2.57 6.19 8.66
CA LEU A 77 1.51 6.98 8.02
C LEU A 77 1.47 8.43 8.53
N LEU A 78 1.59 8.62 9.84
CA LEU A 78 1.59 9.96 10.46
C LEU A 78 2.84 10.78 10.11
N SER A 79 3.91 10.15 9.66
CA SER A 79 5.18 10.82 9.37
C SER A 79 5.25 11.44 7.97
N TYR A 80 4.23 11.21 7.12
CA TYR A 80 4.11 11.78 5.78
C TYR A 80 3.24 13.04 5.74
N CYS A 81 2.60 13.41 6.85
CA CYS A 81 1.85 14.66 7.03
C CYS A 81 2.77 15.77 7.56
#